data_AF-A0A661HU39-F1
#
_entry.id   AF-A0A661HU39-F1
#
_cell.length_a   1.000
_cell.length_b   1.000
_cell.length_c   1.000
_cell.angle_alpha   90.00
_cell.angle_beta   90.00
_cell.angle_gamma   90.00
#
_symmetry.space_group_name_H-M   'P 1'
#
loop_
_entity.id
_entity.type
_entity.pdbx_description
1 polymer ?
#
loop_
_entity_poly.entity_id
_entity_poly.type
_entity_poly.pdbx_seq_one_letter_code
_entity_poly.pdbx_strand_id
1 'polypeptide(L)' 'MCFQERYINPFTDYGFKKIFGDREDTSLLQSLINDILGLEDENKIKTIIFKNGELLPDSPED' A
#
# COMPACT_ATOMS: atom_id res chain seq x y z
N MET A 1 9.70 -1.17 -28.35
CA MET A 1 10.18 -0.55 -27.11
C MET A 1 10.73 -1.63 -26.20
N CYS A 2 12.03 -1.60 -25.88
CA CYS A 2 12.57 -2.45 -24.83
C CYS A 2 12.16 -1.83 -23.48
N PHE A 3 11.27 -2.47 -22.72
CA PHE A 3 11.03 -2.05 -21.34
C PHE A 3 12.34 -2.29 -20.58
N GLN A 4 13.03 -1.21 -20.20
CA GLN A 4 14.07 -1.32 -19.20
C GLN A 4 13.37 -1.60 -17.87
N GLU A 5 13.35 -2.88 -17.48
CA GLU A 5 12.86 -3.32 -16.18
C GLU A 5 13.76 -2.71 -15.11
N ARG A 6 13.39 -1.51 -14.66
CA ARG A 6 14.05 -0.86 -13.52
C ARG A 6 13.63 -1.60 -12.26
N TYR A 7 14.60 -2.11 -11.52
CA TYR A 7 14.36 -2.69 -10.21
C TYR A 7 13.69 -1.66 -9.30
N ILE A 8 12.53 -2.02 -8.75
CA ILE A 8 11.82 -1.25 -7.75
C ILE A 8 12.07 -1.94 -6.42
N ASN A 9 12.74 -1.26 -5.49
CA ASN A 9 12.96 -1.78 -4.15
C ASN A 9 11.68 -1.63 -3.30
N PRO A 10 10.97 -2.72 -2.94
CA PRO A 10 9.72 -2.64 -2.19
C PRO A 10 9.91 -2.17 -0.75
N PHE A 11 11.13 -2.19 -0.21
CA PHE A 11 11.43 -1.77 1.17
C PHE A 11 11.67 -0.26 1.32
N THR A 12 11.59 0.49 0.22
CA THR A 12 11.64 1.96 0.25
C THR A 12 10.23 2.52 0.23
N ASP A 13 10.00 3.65 0.89
CA ASP A 13 8.69 4.34 0.87
C ASP A 13 8.22 4.59 -0.58
N TYR A 14 9.12 5.02 -1.46
CA TYR A 14 8.83 5.21 -2.89
C TYR A 14 8.45 3.89 -3.58
N GLY A 15 9.27 2.84 -3.44
CA GLY A 15 9.02 1.58 -4.13
C GLY A 15 7.79 0.86 -3.62
N PHE A 16 7.53 0.92 -2.31
CA PHE A 16 6.30 0.42 -1.71
C PHE A 16 5.09 1.15 -2.29
N LYS A 17 5.07 2.49 -2.27
CA LYS A 17 3.99 3.29 -2.88
C LYS A 17 3.88 3.04 -4.39
N LYS A 18 4.98 2.73 -5.07
CA LYS A 18 4.96 2.46 -6.51
C LYS A 18 4.37 1.10 -6.87
N ILE A 19 4.47 0.12 -5.98
CA ILE A 19 3.96 -1.25 -6.16
C ILE A 19 2.55 -1.40 -5.58
N PHE A 20 2.25 -0.69 -4.49
CA PHE A 20 1.02 -0.88 -3.70
C PHE A 20 0.17 0.38 -3.60
N GLY A 21 0.62 1.53 -4.09
CA GLY A 21 -0.04 2.83 -3.89
C GLY A 21 -1.00 3.26 -5.01
N ASP A 22 -1.19 2.43 -6.04
CA ASP A 22 -2.26 2.65 -7.02
C ASP A 22 -3.59 2.04 -6.53
N ARG A 23 -4.71 2.60 -7.00
CA ARG A 23 -6.04 2.07 -6.65
C ARG A 23 -6.24 0.66 -7.17
N GLU A 24 -5.65 0.34 -8.32
CA GLU A 24 -5.70 -1.01 -8.90
C GLU A 24 -4.93 -2.03 -8.05
N ASP A 25 -3.89 -1.59 -7.34
CA ASP A 25 -3.03 -2.43 -6.51
C ASP A 25 -3.57 -2.65 -5.07
N THR A 26 -4.74 -2.10 -4.74
CA THR A 26 -5.38 -2.28 -3.41
C THR A 26 -5.60 -3.74 -3.05
N SER A 27 -5.96 -4.58 -4.04
CA SER A 27 -6.15 -6.02 -3.81
C SER A 27 -4.85 -6.71 -3.45
N LEU A 28 -3.73 -6.31 -4.05
CA LEU A 28 -2.41 -6.87 -3.79
C LEU A 28 -1.90 -6.41 -2.41
N LEU A 29 -2.13 -5.15 -2.07
CA LEU A 29 -1.82 -4.63 -0.74
C LEU A 29 -2.62 -5.36 0.34
N GLN A 30 -3.91 -5.63 0.08
CA GLN A 30 -4.77 -6.36 1.00
C GLN A 30 -4.29 -7.79 1.24
N SER A 31 -3.92 -8.53 0.19
CA SER A 31 -3.37 -9.87 0.36
C SER A 31 -2.06 -9.85 1.14
N LEU A 32 -1.17 -8.91 0.83
CA LEU A 32 0.11 -8.77 1.53
C LEU A 32 -0.08 -8.55 3.04
N ILE A 33 -0.98 -7.63 3.42
CA ILE A 33 -1.21 -7.33 4.84
C ILE A 33 -1.85 -8.53 5.55
N ASN A 34 -2.83 -9.19 4.93
CA ASN A 34 -3.45 -10.38 5.51
C ASN A 34 -2.42 -11.50 5.73
N ASP A 35 -1.50 -11.70 4.78
CA ASP A 35 -0.44 -12.72 4.88
C ASP A 35 0.61 -12.34 5.95
N ILE A 36 1.04 -11.08 6.02
CA ILE A 36 2.01 -10.61 7.03
C ILE A 36 1.42 -10.73 8.44
N LEU A 37 0.15 -10.39 8.61
CA LEU A 37 -0.52 -10.39 9.90
C LEU A 37 -1.13 -11.75 10.27
N GLY A 38 -1.11 -12.74 9.36
CA GLY A 38 -1.72 -14.05 9.59
C GLY A 38 -3.23 -13.95 9.82
N LEU A 39 -3.91 -13.03 9.13
CA LEU A 39 -5.35 -12.83 9.29
C LEU A 39 -6.10 -13.93 8.54
N GLU A 40 -6.88 -14.71 9.29
CA GLU A 40 -7.67 -15.82 8.76
C GLU A 40 -9.17 -15.58 8.89
N ASP A 41 -9.94 -16.25 8.03
CA ASP A 41 -11.40 -16.26 8.00
C ASP A 41 -12.04 -14.86 8.11
N GLU A 42 -12.75 -14.63 9.21
CA GLU A 42 -13.51 -13.42 9.51
C GLU A 42 -12.62 -12.21 9.88
N ASN A 43 -11.35 -12.44 10.21
CA ASN A 43 -10.39 -11.38 10.53
C ASN A 43 -9.66 -10.82 9.29
N LYS A 44 -9.88 -11.41 8.10
CA LYS A 44 -9.28 -10.88 6.86
C LYS A 44 -9.76 -9.48 6.58
N ILE A 45 -8.81 -8.60 6.27
CA ILE A 45 -9.09 -7.29 5.70
C ILE A 45 -9.79 -7.53 4.36
N LYS A 46 -11.00 -6.97 4.22
CA LYS A 46 -11.84 -7.07 3.01
C LYS A 46 -11.77 -5.84 2.12
N THR A 47 -11.36 -4.70 2.67
CA THR A 47 -11.38 -3.42 1.95
C THR A 47 -10.30 -2.50 2.49
N ILE A 48 -9.50 -1.94 1.58
CA ILE A 48 -8.53 -0.90 1.86
C ILE A 48 -8.93 0.33 1.05
N ILE A 49 -9.01 1.48 1.71
CA ILE A 49 -9.35 2.76 1.08
C ILE A 49 -8.18 3.71 1.30
N PHE A 50 -7.57 4.16 0.20
CA PHE A 50 -6.58 5.23 0.25
C PHE A 50 -7.28 6.53 0.63
N LYS A 51 -6.91 7.06 1.80
CA LYS A 51 -7.30 8.42 2.19
C LYS A 51 -6.26 9.39 1.61
N ASN A 52 -6.72 10.47 0.99
CA ASN A 52 -5.83 11.55 0.57
C ASN A 52 -5.25 12.23 1.83
N GLY A 53 -3.92 12.28 1.91
CA GLY A 53 -3.19 12.88 3.04
C GLY A 53 -3.35 14.39 3.15
N GLU A 54 -3.81 15.08 2.11
CA GLU A 54 -4.01 16.55 2.10
C GLU A 54 -5.24 17.01 2.92
N LEU A 55 -6.02 16.09 3.49
CA LEU A 55 -7.15 16.39 4.39
C LEU A 55 -6.85 16.03 5.86
N LEU A 56 -5.60 15.68 6.18
CA LEU A 56 -5.19 15.58 7.57
C LEU A 56 -5.08 17.01 8.12
N PRO A 57 -5.73 17.34 9.25
CA PRO A 57 -5.41 18.60 9.92
C PRO A 57 -3.91 18.61 10.20
N ASP A 58 -3.24 19.73 9.94
CA ASP A 58 -1.85 19.94 10.37
C ASP A 58 -1.70 19.37 11.78
N SER A 59 -0.80 18.40 11.94
CA SER A 59 -0.46 17.92 13.27
C SER A 59 -0.16 19.15 14.12
N PRO A 60 -0.75 19.28 15.32
CA PRO A 60 -0.41 20.40 16.19
C PRO A 60 1.10 20.37 16.39
N GLU A 61 1.73 21.45 15.95
CA GLU A 61 3.09 21.85 16.25
C GLU A 61 3.29 21.80 17.78
N ASP A 62 4.17 20.90 18.24
CA ASP A 62 4.79 20.93 19.57
C ASP A 62 6.17 21.57 19.47
#